data_AF-A0A5J4S693-F1
#
_entry.id   AF-A0A5J4S693-F1
#
_cell.length_a   1.000
_cell.length_b   1.000
_cell.length_c   1.000
_cell.angle_alpha   90.00
_cell.angle_beta   90.00
_cell.angle_gamma   90.00
#
_symmetry.space_group_name_H-M   'P 1'
#
loop_
_entity.id
_entity.type
_entity.pdbx_description
1 polymer ?
#
loop_
_entity_poly.entity_id
_entity_poly.type
_entity_poly.pdbx_seq_one_letter_code
_entity_poly.pdbx_strand_id
1 'polypeptide(L)' 'ASWERGLNEYTNGLIRQYILKGTDFNLYTDDFIKLVQNKINRRPRKKLGFQNPSKIFYASLF' A
#
# COMPACT_ATOMS: atom_id res chain seq x y z
N ALA A 1 1.25 18.17 -5.54
CA ALA A 1 0.60 19.29 -4.82
C ALA A 1 0.38 18.97 -3.33
N SER A 2 0.11 19.97 -2.48
CA SER A 2 0.15 19.84 -1.00
C SER A 2 -0.69 18.67 -0.42
N TRP A 3 -1.80 18.29 -1.08
CA TRP A 3 -2.69 17.20 -0.67
C TRP A 3 -2.14 15.78 -0.90
N GLU A 4 -1.18 15.60 -1.83
CA GLU A 4 -0.59 14.28 -2.10
C GLU A 4 0.30 13.81 -0.95
N ARG A 5 0.86 14.76 -0.19
CA ARG A 5 1.76 14.47 0.93
C ARG A 5 1.07 13.67 2.02
N GLY A 6 -0.16 14.05 2.40
CA GLY A 6 -0.92 13.32 3.42
C GLY A 6 -1.22 11.87 3.01
N LEU A 7 -1.51 11.63 1.72
CA LEU A 7 -1.73 10.28 1.21
C LEU A 7 -0.43 9.47 1.19
N ASN A 8 0.69 10.08 0.80
CA ASN A 8 1.99 9.45 0.82
C ASN A 8 2.42 9.09 2.25
N GLU A 9 2.20 9.97 3.22
CA GLU A 9 2.49 9.73 4.64
C GLU A 9 1.64 8.59 5.21
N TYR A 10 0.34 8.55 4.89
CA TYR A 10 -0.53 7.43 5.23
C TYR A 10 -0.02 6.11 4.64
N THR A 11 0.32 6.10 3.35
CA THR A 11 0.81 4.90 2.65
C THR A 11 2.14 4.42 3.22
N ASN A 12 3.07 5.34 3.51
CA ASN A 12 4.33 5.04 4.17
C ASN A 12 4.12 4.42 5.56
N GLY A 13 3.11 4.87 6.30
CA GLY A 13 2.73 4.24 7.58
C GLY A 13 2.34 2.78 7.45
N LEU A 14 1.72 2.38 6.33
CA LEU A 14 1.34 0.98 6.07
C LEU A 14 2.55 0.14 5.67
N ILE A 15 3.43 0.67 4.83
CA ILE A 15 4.68 -0.01 4.45
C ILE A 15 5.52 -0.28 5.71
N ARG A 16 5.56 0.68 6.64
CA ARG A 16 6.29 0.55 7.92
C ARG A 16 5.77 -0.52 8.88
N GLN A 17 4.60 -1.11 8.61
CA GLN A 17 4.13 -2.29 9.35
C GLN A 17 4.89 -3.57 8.95
N TYR A 18 5.62 -3.54 7.83
CA TYR A 18 6.33 -4.70 7.27
C TYR A 18 7.82 -4.43 7.03
N ILE A 19 8.20 -3.20 6.70
CA ILE A 19 9.58 -2.81 6.37
C ILE A 19 9.98 -1.64 7.28
N LEU A 20 11.02 -1.83 8.08
CA LEU A 20 11.43 -0.83 9.06
C LEU A 20 11.91 0.46 8.36
N LYS A 21 11.77 1.60 9.02
CA LYS A 21 12.28 2.86 8.47
C LYS A 21 13.80 2.80 8.44
N GLY A 22 14.41 3.12 7.29
CA GLY A 22 15.86 3.19 7.15
C GLY A 22 16.53 1.86 6.78
N THR A 23 15.76 0.79 6.56
CA THR A 23 16.30 -0.44 5.95
C THR A 23 16.43 -0.28 4.44
N ASP A 24 17.48 -0.87 3.87
CA ASP A 24 17.60 -1.03 2.43
C ASP A 24 16.58 -2.06 1.93
N PHE A 25 15.81 -1.69 0.90
CA PHE A 25 14.82 -2.57 0.29
C PHE A 25 15.46 -3.78 -0.39
N ASN A 26 16.72 -3.68 -0.84
CA ASN A 26 17.45 -4.80 -1.47
C ASN A 26 17.73 -5.97 -0.51
N LEU A 27 17.55 -5.76 0.80
CA LEU A 27 17.66 -6.82 1.81
C LEU A 27 16.42 -7.73 1.83
N TYR A 28 15.35 -7.33 1.15
CA TYR A 28 14.13 -8.12 1.03
C TYR A 28 14.02 -8.72 -0.36
N THR A 29 13.52 -9.95 -0.44
CA THR A 29 13.27 -10.59 -1.72
C THR A 29 12.11 -9.91 -2.46
N ASP A 30 12.13 -9.96 -3.79
CA ASP A 30 11.02 -9.47 -4.62
C ASP A 30 9.67 -10.09 -4.21
N ASP A 31 9.68 -11.36 -3.80
CA ASP A 31 8.48 -12.07 -3.35
C ASP A 31 7.95 -11.52 -2.02
N PHE A 32 8.83 -11.12 -1.11
CA PHE A 32 8.43 -10.42 0.10
C PHE A 32 7.84 -9.05 -0.22
N ILE A 33 8.46 -8.28 -1.13
CA ILE A 33 7.94 -6.99 -1.56
C ILE A 33 6.56 -7.13 -2.19
N LYS A 34 6.37 -8.11 -3.10
CA LYS A 34 5.07 -8.44 -3.70
C LYS A 34 4.04 -8.86 -2.65
N LEU A 35 4.44 -9.63 -1.65
CA LEU A 35 3.56 -10.02 -0.54
C LEU A 35 3.07 -8.78 0.23
N VAL A 36 3.97 -7.85 0.56
CA VAL A 36 3.61 -6.60 1.25
C VAL A 36 2.67 -5.74 0.40
N GLN A 37 2.98 -5.55 -0.88
CA GLN A 37 2.12 -4.84 -1.83
C GLN A 37 0.71 -5.46 -1.88
N ASN A 38 0.63 -6.79 -2.02
CA ASN A 38 -0.63 -7.52 -2.03
C ASN A 38 -1.43 -7.32 -0.74
N LYS A 39 -0.78 -7.40 0.43
CA LYS A 39 -1.44 -7.16 1.72
C LYS A 39 -2.01 -5.74 1.81
N ILE A 40 -1.24 -4.72 1.39
CA ILE A 40 -1.68 -3.33 1.42
C ILE A 40 -2.83 -3.07 0.43
N ASN A 41 -2.74 -3.63 -0.78
CA ASN A 41 -3.72 -3.44 -1.86
C ASN A 41 -5.00 -4.27 -1.67
N ARG A 42 -4.96 -5.33 -0.87
CA ARG A 42 -6.13 -6.13 -0.48
C ARG A 42 -6.71 -5.71 0.87
N ARG A 43 -6.12 -4.72 1.55
CA ARG A 43 -6.63 -4.24 2.85
C ARG A 43 -7.92 -3.44 2.65
N PRO A 44 -9.06 -3.87 3.23
CA PRO A 44 -10.31 -3.11 3.23
C PRO A 44 -10.13 -1.67 3.72
N ARG A 45 -10.72 -0.69 3.02
CA ARG A 45 -10.65 0.73 3.43
C ARG A 45 -12.03 1.27 3.73
N LYS A 46 -12.19 1.90 4.90
CA LYS A 46 -13.43 2.60 5.28
C LYS A 46 -13.89 3.60 4.22
N LYS A 47 -12.96 4.37 3.64
CA LYS A 47 -13.23 5.34 2.56
C LYS A 47 -13.78 4.70 1.28
N LEU A 48 -13.52 3.40 1.07
CA LEU A 48 -14.02 2.62 -0.06
C LEU A 48 -15.21 1.72 0.33
N GLY A 49 -15.94 2.05 1.41
CA GLY A 49 -17.02 1.19 1.90
C GLY A 49 -16.53 -0.20 2.32
N PHE A 50 -15.32 -0.28 2.89
CA PHE A 50 -14.62 -1.52 3.23
C PHE A 50 -14.29 -2.43 2.04
N GLN A 51 -14.29 -1.90 0.81
CA GLN A 51 -13.76 -2.62 -0.33
C GLN A 51 -12.23 -2.56 -0.41
N ASN A 52 -11.68 -3.49 -1.18
CA ASN A 52 -10.24 -3.60 -1.42
C ASN A 52 -9.79 -2.59 -2.48
N PRO A 53 -8.73 -1.80 -2.24
CA PRO A 53 -8.20 -0.85 -3.21
C PRO A 53 -7.92 -1.47 -4.57
N SER A 54 -7.29 -2.64 -4.61
CA SER A 54 -7.03 -3.37 -5.87
C SER A 54 -8.30 -3.66 -6.66
N LYS A 55 -9.37 -4.12 -5.99
CA LYS A 55 -10.65 -4.41 -6.63
C LYS A 55 -11.26 -3.16 -7.28
N ILE A 56 -11.28 -2.05 -6.53
CA ILE A 56 -11.81 -0.78 -7.03
C ILE A 56 -11.00 -0.27 -8.21
N PHE A 57 -9.66 -0.33 -8.11
CA PHE A 57 -8.76 0.12 -9.19
C PHE A 57 -8.99 -0.67 -10.49
N TYR A 58 -9.02 -2.00 -10.42
CA TYR A 58 -9.26 -2.82 -11.62
C TYR A 58 -10.68 -2.63 -12.17
N ALA A 59 -11.68 -2.40 -11.31
CA ALA A 59 -13.03 -2.09 -11.76
C ALA A 59 -13.15 -0.73 -12.47
N SER A 60 -12.25 0.23 -12.18
CA SER A 60 -12.24 1.54 -12.83
C SER A 60 -11.47 1.61 -14.15
N LEU A 61 -10.81 0.51 -14.55
CA LEU A 61 -10.06 0.42 -15.80
C LEU A 61 -10.92 -0.06 -17.00
N PHE A 62 -12.19 -0.40 -16.75
CA PHE A 62 -13.20 -0.79 -17.73
C PHE A 62 -14.39 0.16 -17.64
#